data_AF-J3JV14-F1
#
_entry.id   AF-J3JV14-F1
#
_cell.length_a   1.000
_cell.length_b   1.000
_cell.length_c   1.000
_cell.angle_alpha   90.00
_cell.angle_beta   90.00
_cell.angle_gamma   90.00
#
_symmetry.space_group_name_H-M   'P 1'
#
loop_
_entity.id
_entity.type
_entity.pdbx_description
1 polymer ?
#
loop_
_entity_poly.entity_id
_entity_poly.type
_entity_poly.pdbx_seq_one_letter_code
_entity_poly.pdbx_strand_id
1 'polypeptide(L)'
;MVIVHDRVPDMKKYPPLPDIFLDNVPHIPWAFDMCEVTGTLMFTIWLIVLLFHKHRFILMRRFFSLSGTVFLLRCITMLITSLSVPGTHLQCKPRNNFLQGSTPFDNLTKKLSQAYIIWRGAGMSIQGVRTCGDYMFSGHTVALTTLNFFITEYTPRYIYYLHTLSWMMNMFGIFFILAAHEHYSIDVFVAFYITSRLFLYYHTLANNQALMQRDSTRTRVWFPLFSYFEASVEGIVPNEYDTPAEVTRQFCGFVKELLVDGFNSLASIFQRHETVAAVQSNAAASSKKTS
;
A
#
# COMPACT_ATOMS: atom_id res chain seq x y z
N MET A 1 10.71 7.30 1.82
CA MET A 1 10.15 8.66 1.74
C MET A 1 10.87 9.65 2.64
N VAL A 2 10.71 9.63 3.97
CA VAL A 2 11.34 10.63 4.89
C VAL A 2 12.85 10.77 4.68
N ILE A 3 13.59 9.66 4.62
CA ILE A 3 15.05 9.67 4.42
C ILE A 3 15.46 10.15 3.02
N VAL A 4 14.63 9.86 2.02
CA VAL A 4 14.92 10.17 0.60
C VAL A 4 14.69 11.66 0.33
N HIS A 5 13.69 12.25 0.98
CA HIS A 5 13.42 13.68 0.94
C HIS A 5 14.60 14.53 1.39
N ASP A 6 15.30 14.09 2.45
CA ASP A 6 16.49 14.78 2.96
C ASP A 6 17.72 14.61 2.04
N ARG A 7 17.69 13.65 1.10
CA ARG A 7 18.77 13.34 0.15
C ARG A 7 18.59 13.94 -1.24
N VAL A 8 17.52 14.70 -1.47
CA VAL A 8 17.25 15.30 -2.77
C VAL A 8 18.42 16.21 -3.19
N PRO A 9 19.00 16.01 -4.38
CA PRO A 9 20.09 16.86 -4.87
C PRO A 9 19.61 18.31 -5.07
N ASP A 10 20.52 19.27 -4.86
CA ASP A 10 20.21 20.69 -5.02
C ASP A 10 19.77 21.00 -6.46
N MET A 11 18.57 21.55 -6.60
CA MET A 11 17.94 21.92 -7.87
C MET A 11 18.76 22.94 -8.67
N LYS A 12 19.60 23.74 -8.01
CA LYS A 12 20.48 24.72 -8.70
C LYS A 12 21.69 24.06 -9.35
N LYS A 13 22.16 22.95 -8.79
CA LYS A 13 23.36 22.23 -9.27
C LYS A 13 23.00 21.15 -10.29
N TYR A 14 21.81 20.54 -10.15
CA TYR A 14 21.35 19.45 -10.99
C TYR A 14 19.99 19.82 -11.62
N PRO A 15 19.97 20.32 -12.87
CA PRO A 15 18.73 20.61 -13.57
C PRO A 15 17.92 19.32 -13.85
N PRO A 16 16.62 19.45 -14.21
CA PRO A 16 15.80 18.31 -14.61
C PRO A 16 16.42 17.61 -15.83
N LEU A 17 16.25 16.29 -15.89
CA LEU A 17 16.71 15.51 -17.03
C LEU A 17 15.83 15.81 -18.26
N PRO A 18 16.40 15.79 -19.49
CA PRO A 18 15.61 15.98 -20.70
C PRO A 18 14.61 14.83 -20.85
N ASP A 19 13.34 15.17 -21.00
CA ASP A 19 12.25 14.22 -21.17
C ASP A 19 11.34 14.68 -22.30
N ILE A 20 11.31 13.89 -23.37
CA ILE A 20 10.58 14.20 -24.61
C ILE A 20 9.11 14.51 -24.32
N PHE A 21 8.48 13.83 -23.36
CA PHE A 21 7.07 14.08 -23.08
C PHE A 21 6.87 15.42 -22.36
N LEU A 22 7.67 15.69 -21.32
CA LEU A 22 7.58 16.94 -20.54
C LEU A 22 7.99 18.16 -21.36
N ASP A 23 8.88 18.01 -22.34
CA ASP A 23 9.32 19.10 -23.21
C ASP A 23 8.22 19.50 -24.23
N ASN A 24 7.31 18.58 -24.58
CA ASN A 24 6.27 18.79 -25.59
C ASN A 24 4.89 19.13 -25.01
N VAL A 25 4.66 18.86 -23.71
CA VAL A 25 3.36 19.10 -23.06
C VAL A 25 3.49 20.26 -22.08
N PRO A 26 2.59 21.27 -22.11
CA PRO A 26 2.60 22.32 -21.12
C PRO A 26 2.13 21.79 -19.76
N HIS A 27 2.76 22.27 -18.68
CA HIS A 27 2.40 21.91 -17.32
C HIS A 27 0.95 22.32 -16.98
N ILE A 28 0.17 21.39 -16.43
CA ILE A 28 -1.20 21.59 -15.98
C ILE A 28 -1.28 21.41 -14.45
N PRO A 29 -1.49 22.49 -13.66
CA PRO A 29 -1.35 22.42 -12.20
C PRO A 29 -2.48 21.64 -11.51
N TRP A 30 -3.68 21.59 -12.10
CA TRP A 30 -4.82 20.84 -11.55
C TRP A 30 -4.81 19.35 -11.93
N ALA A 31 -3.94 18.94 -12.87
CA ALA A 31 -3.94 17.57 -13.36
C ALA A 31 -3.59 16.56 -12.26
N PHE A 32 -2.68 16.92 -11.36
CA PHE A 32 -2.29 16.02 -10.26
C PHE A 32 -3.45 15.73 -9.31
N ASP A 33 -4.22 16.75 -8.94
CA ASP A 33 -5.40 16.58 -8.08
C ASP A 33 -6.44 15.66 -8.75
N MET A 34 -6.62 15.78 -10.08
CA MET A 34 -7.52 14.89 -10.83
C MET A 34 -7.01 13.45 -10.89
N CYS A 35 -5.69 13.23 -10.95
CA CYS A 35 -5.11 11.90 -10.82
C CYS A 35 -5.45 11.29 -9.45
N GLU A 36 -5.30 12.04 -8.36
CA GLU A 36 -5.60 11.54 -7.01
C GLU A 36 -7.09 11.25 -6.81
N VAL A 37 -7.98 12.09 -7.36
CA VAL A 37 -9.43 11.83 -7.39
C VAL A 37 -9.73 10.55 -8.17
N THR A 38 -9.11 10.36 -9.33
CA THR A 38 -9.27 9.16 -10.16
C THR A 38 -8.79 7.91 -9.42
N GLY A 39 -7.63 7.98 -8.76
CA GLY A 39 -7.09 6.88 -7.95
C GLY A 39 -7.98 6.53 -6.77
N THR A 40 -8.50 7.54 -6.08
CA THR A 40 -9.46 7.35 -4.98
C THR A 40 -10.74 6.69 -5.48
N LEU A 41 -11.26 7.11 -6.63
CA LEU A 41 -12.44 6.51 -7.26
C LEU A 41 -12.18 5.03 -7.61
N MET A 42 -11.06 4.69 -8.26
CA MET A 42 -10.71 3.30 -8.53
C MET A 42 -10.56 2.48 -7.26
N PHE A 43 -9.98 3.06 -6.20
CA PHE A 43 -9.85 2.40 -4.91
C PHE A 43 -11.24 2.12 -4.28
N THR A 44 -12.17 3.08 -4.35
CA THR A 44 -13.54 2.87 -3.85
C THR A 44 -14.27 1.77 -4.62
N ILE A 45 -14.14 1.73 -5.95
CA ILE A 45 -14.70 0.65 -6.79
C ILE A 45 -14.13 -0.70 -6.36
N TRP A 46 -12.80 -0.78 -6.17
CA TRP A 46 -12.15 -2.00 -5.71
C TRP A 46 -12.63 -2.45 -4.33
N LEU A 47 -12.81 -1.52 -3.38
CA LEU A 47 -13.38 -1.84 -2.07
C LEU A 47 -14.80 -2.38 -2.18
N ILE A 48 -15.62 -1.81 -3.06
CA ILE A 48 -16.99 -2.31 -3.31
C ILE A 48 -16.93 -3.75 -3.85
N VAL A 49 -16.07 -4.02 -4.84
CA VAL A 49 -15.86 -5.38 -5.37
C VAL A 49 -15.44 -6.33 -4.26
N LEU A 50 -14.47 -5.95 -3.44
CA LEU A 50 -14.01 -6.76 -2.29
C LEU A 50 -15.11 -7.05 -1.27
N LEU A 51 -16.00 -6.10 -1.01
CA LEU A 51 -17.09 -6.28 -0.03
C LEU A 51 -18.12 -7.32 -0.50
N PHE A 52 -18.45 -7.33 -1.79
CA PHE A 52 -19.43 -8.25 -2.36
C PHE A 52 -18.84 -9.59 -2.82
N HIS A 53 -17.51 -9.71 -2.93
CA HIS A 53 -16.88 -10.96 -3.37
C HIS A 53 -16.87 -12.01 -2.25
N LYS A 54 -17.36 -13.22 -2.54
CA LYS A 54 -17.44 -14.33 -1.57
C LYS A 54 -16.07 -14.71 -0.99
N HIS A 55 -15.05 -14.71 -1.84
CA HIS A 55 -13.65 -15.01 -1.48
C HIS A 55 -12.82 -13.79 -1.03
N ARG A 56 -13.44 -12.77 -0.40
CA ARG A 56 -12.79 -11.48 -0.04
C ARG A 56 -11.41 -11.58 0.64
N PHE A 57 -11.22 -12.54 1.55
CA PHE A 57 -9.94 -12.71 2.24
C PHE A 57 -8.82 -13.20 1.31
N ILE A 58 -9.13 -14.03 0.31
CA ILE A 58 -8.15 -14.49 -0.67
C ILE A 58 -7.70 -13.30 -1.53
N LEU A 59 -8.66 -12.52 -2.04
CA LEU A 59 -8.39 -11.33 -2.85
C LEU A 59 -7.58 -10.29 -2.06
N MET A 60 -7.92 -10.06 -0.79
CA MET A 60 -7.20 -9.13 0.08
C MET A 60 -5.74 -9.55 0.30
N ARG A 61 -5.48 -10.84 0.53
CA ARG A 61 -4.10 -11.38 0.64
C ARG A 61 -3.32 -11.18 -0.66
N ARG A 62 -3.93 -11.47 -1.82
CA ARG A 62 -3.31 -11.27 -3.13
C ARG A 62 -2.98 -9.80 -3.39
N PHE A 63 -3.92 -8.90 -3.09
CA PHE A 63 -3.76 -7.46 -3.23
C PHE A 63 -2.61 -6.93 -2.38
N PHE A 64 -2.54 -7.30 -1.10
CA PHE A 64 -1.45 -6.88 -0.23
C PHE A 64 -0.11 -7.52 -0.59
N SER A 65 -0.07 -8.78 -1.03
CA SER A 65 1.16 -9.44 -1.46
C SER A 65 1.76 -8.77 -2.69
N LEU A 66 0.95 -8.51 -3.71
CA LEU A 66 1.37 -7.85 -4.94
C LEU A 66 1.75 -6.38 -4.69
N SER A 67 0.85 -5.61 -4.08
CA SER A 67 1.11 -4.20 -3.76
C SER A 67 2.35 -4.08 -2.86
N GLY A 68 2.45 -4.89 -1.82
CA GLY A 68 3.57 -4.89 -0.88
C GLY A 68 4.91 -5.15 -1.57
N THR A 69 4.97 -6.12 -2.49
CA THR A 69 6.21 -6.43 -3.23
C THR A 69 6.63 -5.28 -4.15
N VAL A 70 5.66 -4.68 -4.85
CA VAL A 70 5.93 -3.54 -5.75
C VAL A 70 6.36 -2.29 -4.97
N PHE A 71 5.68 -1.96 -3.87
CA PHE A 71 6.05 -0.82 -3.03
C PHE A 71 7.35 -1.05 -2.24
N LEU A 72 7.69 -2.29 -1.89
CA LEU A 72 8.98 -2.62 -1.30
C LEU A 72 10.11 -2.37 -2.30
N LEU A 73 9.92 -2.80 -3.55
CA LEU A 73 10.86 -2.50 -4.63
C LEU A 73 11.04 -0.99 -4.79
N ARG A 74 9.95 -0.20 -4.79
CA ARG A 74 9.97 1.28 -4.80
C ARG A 74 10.81 1.85 -3.65
N CYS A 75 10.65 1.32 -2.44
CA CYS A 75 11.43 1.76 -1.29
C CYS A 75 12.93 1.50 -1.49
N ILE A 76 13.31 0.33 -1.99
CA ILE A 76 14.71 -0.03 -2.22
C ILE A 76 15.31 0.84 -3.34
N THR A 77 14.62 1.02 -4.47
CA THR A 77 15.14 1.81 -5.60
C THR A 77 15.36 3.26 -5.22
N MET A 78 14.44 3.87 -4.47
CA MET A 78 14.58 5.25 -3.98
C MET A 78 15.68 5.41 -2.94
N LEU A 79 15.99 4.37 -2.17
CA LEU A 79 17.10 4.40 -1.22
C LEU A 79 18.45 4.31 -1.93
N ILE A 80 18.52 3.55 -3.02
CA ILE A 80 19.74 3.39 -3.83
C ILE A 80 20.00 4.66 -4.65
N THR A 81 18.98 5.17 -5.33
CA THR A 81 19.10 6.30 -6.26
C THR A 81 17.99 7.32 -6.02
N SER A 82 18.38 8.58 -5.82
CA SER A 82 17.46 9.71 -5.80
C SER A 82 17.69 10.55 -7.06
N LEU A 83 16.63 10.75 -7.84
CA LEU A 83 16.64 11.55 -9.07
C LEU A 83 16.40 13.04 -8.77
N SER A 84 16.85 13.91 -9.67
CA SER A 84 16.53 15.34 -9.61
C SER A 84 15.04 15.57 -9.89
N VAL A 85 14.52 16.65 -9.32
CA VAL A 85 13.09 17.03 -9.42
C VAL A 85 12.75 17.36 -10.89
N PRO A 86 11.64 16.82 -11.45
CA PRO A 86 11.27 17.00 -12.85
C PRO A 86 10.75 18.40 -13.19
N GLY A 87 10.23 19.15 -12.21
CA GLY A 87 9.63 20.48 -12.42
C GLY A 87 10.15 21.55 -11.46
N THR A 88 10.31 22.77 -11.97
CA THR A 88 10.68 23.95 -11.16
C THR A 88 9.51 24.47 -10.30
N HIS A 89 8.28 24.02 -10.57
CA HIS A 89 7.08 24.36 -9.80
C HIS A 89 7.04 23.66 -8.44
N LEU A 90 7.77 22.56 -8.26
CA LEU A 90 7.93 21.91 -6.96
C LEU A 90 8.95 22.67 -6.12
N GLN A 91 8.47 23.46 -5.16
CA GLN A 91 9.33 24.07 -4.14
C GLN A 91 9.74 23.04 -3.09
N CYS A 92 10.70 22.21 -3.45
CA CYS A 92 11.35 21.27 -2.55
C CYS A 92 12.35 22.00 -1.66
N LYS A 93 11.86 22.61 -0.58
CA LYS A 93 12.75 23.17 0.45
C LYS A 93 13.26 22.00 1.30
N PRO A 94 14.60 21.82 1.45
CA PRO A 94 15.10 20.89 2.45
C PRO A 94 14.49 21.28 3.78
N ARG A 95 13.96 20.30 4.51
CA ARG A 95 13.23 20.56 5.75
C ARG A 95 14.15 21.34 6.68
N ASN A 96 13.86 22.64 6.88
CA ASN A 96 14.72 23.51 7.65
C ASN A 96 14.99 22.86 9.00
N ASN A 97 16.26 22.61 9.28
CA ASN A 97 16.79 22.04 10.51
C ASN A 97 16.63 23.00 11.70
N PHE A 98 15.44 23.56 11.95
CA PHE A 98 15.17 24.29 13.20
C PHE A 98 15.01 23.36 14.41
N LEU A 99 15.21 22.06 14.20
CA LEU A 99 15.21 21.05 15.25
C LEU A 99 16.42 20.13 15.05
N GLN A 100 17.62 20.72 15.05
CA GLN A 100 18.80 20.01 15.52
C GLN A 100 18.56 19.68 17.01
N GLY A 101 17.83 18.60 17.25
CA GLY A 101 17.69 18.04 18.58
C GLY A 101 19.07 17.66 19.06
N SER A 102 19.47 18.16 20.21
CA SER A 102 20.78 17.95 20.84
C SER A 102 21.05 16.48 21.21
N THR A 103 20.09 15.56 20.97
CA THR A 103 20.21 14.13 21.23
C THR A 103 19.71 13.25 20.07
N PRO A 104 20.28 12.05 19.85
CA PRO A 104 19.86 11.12 18.79
C PRO A 104 18.40 10.67 18.88
N PHE A 105 17.86 10.58 20.11
CA PHE A 105 16.49 10.16 20.37
C PHE A 105 15.44 11.17 19.90
N ASP A 106 15.71 12.47 20.04
CA ASP A 106 14.78 13.53 19.63
C ASP A 106 14.66 13.59 18.08
N ASN A 107 15.76 13.30 17.38
CA ASN A 107 15.76 13.16 15.92
C ASN A 107 14.95 11.94 15.45
N LEU A 108 14.97 10.83 16.18
CA LEU A 108 14.19 9.63 15.84
C LEU A 108 12.69 9.87 16.04
N THR A 109 12.29 10.46 17.17
CA THR A 109 10.88 10.76 17.49
C THR A 109 10.26 11.72 16.46
N LYS A 110 11.02 12.73 16.03
CA LYS A 110 10.57 13.67 14.97
C LYS A 110 10.47 12.98 13.61
N LYS A 111 11.39 12.08 13.26
CA LYS A 111 11.28 11.30 12.01
C LYS A 111 10.08 10.34 12.03
N LEU A 112 9.81 9.71 13.16
CA LEU A 112 8.65 8.82 13.35
C LEU A 112 7.32 9.59 13.28
N SER A 113 7.22 10.75 13.92
CA SER A 113 6.00 11.56 13.86
C SER A 113 5.70 12.04 12.43
N GLN A 114 6.74 12.36 11.65
CA GLN A 114 6.57 12.71 10.24
C GLN A 114 6.22 11.50 9.37
N ALA A 115 6.85 10.34 9.61
CA ALA A 115 6.46 9.11 8.95
C ALA A 115 4.98 8.79 9.21
N TYR A 116 4.50 9.01 10.43
CA TYR A 116 3.10 8.84 10.80
C TYR A 116 2.17 9.81 10.05
N ILE A 117 2.53 11.08 9.91
CA ILE A 117 1.74 12.07 9.16
C ILE A 117 1.63 11.67 7.68
N ILE A 118 2.75 11.29 7.06
CA ILE A 118 2.79 10.84 5.66
C ILE A 118 1.96 9.57 5.48
N TRP A 119 2.07 8.62 6.41
CA TRP A 119 1.32 7.37 6.38
C TRP A 119 -0.19 7.59 6.54
N ARG A 120 -0.60 8.46 7.48
CA ARG A 120 -2.01 8.86 7.65
C ARG A 120 -2.55 9.53 6.39
N GLY A 121 -1.70 10.27 5.69
CA GLY A 121 -2.02 10.95 4.44
C GLY A 121 -2.07 10.02 3.21
N ALA A 122 -1.78 8.73 3.37
CA ALA A 122 -1.56 7.77 2.27
C ALA A 122 -0.58 8.26 1.16
N GLY A 123 0.24 9.27 1.44
CA GLY A 123 1.10 9.92 0.45
C GLY A 123 0.41 10.82 -0.57
N MET A 124 -0.85 11.23 -0.35
CA MET A 124 -1.62 12.10 -1.27
C MET A 124 -1.34 13.60 -1.02
N SER A 125 -1.13 14.36 -2.10
CA SER A 125 -0.96 15.81 -2.12
C SER A 125 -2.24 16.55 -1.73
N ILE A 126 -3.44 16.02 -2.03
CA ILE A 126 -4.73 16.59 -1.58
C ILE A 126 -4.81 16.67 -0.04
N GLN A 127 -4.13 15.76 0.67
CA GLN A 127 -4.05 15.77 2.14
C GLN A 127 -2.90 16.63 2.68
N GLY A 128 -2.26 17.44 1.81
CA GLY A 128 -1.18 18.36 2.16
C GLY A 128 0.18 17.69 2.31
N VAL A 129 0.32 16.42 1.95
CA VAL A 129 1.59 15.69 2.04
C VAL A 129 2.34 15.81 0.72
N ARG A 130 3.35 16.69 0.68
CA ARG A 130 4.28 16.78 -0.46
C ARG A 130 5.63 16.18 -0.09
N THR A 131 5.94 15.03 -0.64
CA THR A 131 7.27 14.42 -0.54
C THR A 131 8.06 14.74 -1.78
N CYS A 132 9.23 15.34 -1.62
CA CYS A 132 10.19 15.47 -2.71
C CYS A 132 11.17 14.29 -2.71
N GLY A 133 11.64 13.89 -3.90
CA GLY A 133 12.68 12.87 -4.07
C GLY A 133 12.17 11.46 -4.37
N ASP A 134 10.86 11.29 -4.54
CA ASP A 134 10.23 10.01 -4.83
C ASP A 134 9.96 9.82 -6.34
N TYR A 135 10.85 10.37 -7.18
CA TYR A 135 10.67 10.40 -8.63
C TYR A 135 10.95 9.04 -9.28
N MET A 136 11.96 8.29 -8.82
CA MET A 136 12.22 6.96 -9.36
C MET A 136 11.07 6.00 -9.05
N PHE A 137 10.42 5.46 -10.08
CA PHE A 137 9.32 4.48 -10.01
C PHE A 137 8.01 5.04 -9.41
N SER A 138 7.07 5.50 -10.24
CA SER A 138 5.83 6.21 -9.82
C SER A 138 4.81 5.35 -9.04
N GLY A 139 4.52 5.73 -7.81
CA GLY A 139 3.61 5.03 -6.90
C GLY A 139 2.13 5.21 -7.26
N HIS A 140 1.76 6.39 -7.78
CA HIS A 140 0.42 6.65 -8.30
C HIS A 140 0.11 5.78 -9.51
N THR A 141 1.08 5.65 -10.43
CA THR A 141 0.96 4.77 -11.60
C THR A 141 0.82 3.31 -11.18
N VAL A 142 1.63 2.85 -10.21
CA VAL A 142 1.53 1.50 -9.63
C VAL A 142 0.14 1.28 -9.03
N ALA A 143 -0.35 2.21 -8.21
CA ALA A 143 -1.65 2.09 -7.54
C ALA A 143 -2.80 2.02 -8.54
N LEU A 144 -2.87 2.95 -9.50
CA LEU A 144 -3.88 2.97 -10.56
C LEU A 144 -3.87 1.70 -11.39
N THR A 145 -2.67 1.28 -11.84
CA THR A 145 -2.51 0.09 -12.69
C THR A 145 -2.88 -1.19 -11.93
N THR A 146 -2.45 -1.30 -10.66
CA THR A 146 -2.78 -2.44 -9.80
C THR A 146 -4.30 -2.50 -9.59
N LEU A 147 -4.93 -1.40 -9.20
CA LEU A 147 -6.38 -1.35 -8.99
C LEU A 147 -7.14 -1.70 -10.27
N ASN A 148 -6.72 -1.18 -11.42
CA ASN A 148 -7.30 -1.53 -12.71
C ASN A 148 -7.28 -3.04 -12.96
N PHE A 149 -6.11 -3.68 -12.81
CA PHE A 149 -5.98 -5.12 -13.05
C PHE A 149 -6.79 -5.96 -12.07
N PHE A 150 -6.79 -5.60 -10.79
CA PHE A 150 -7.60 -6.30 -9.79
C PHE A 150 -9.10 -6.18 -10.06
N ILE A 151 -9.58 -4.99 -10.44
CA ILE A 151 -10.98 -4.80 -10.84
C ILE A 151 -11.31 -5.68 -12.04
N THR A 152 -10.46 -5.72 -13.08
CA THR A 152 -10.74 -6.50 -14.29
C THR A 152 -10.64 -8.01 -14.10
N GLU A 153 -9.77 -8.50 -13.21
CA GLU A 153 -9.56 -9.93 -12.97
C GLU A 153 -10.69 -10.53 -12.13
N TYR A 154 -11.06 -9.85 -11.05
CA TYR A 154 -12.02 -10.38 -10.07
C TYR A 154 -13.47 -9.99 -10.37
N THR A 155 -13.73 -9.21 -11.42
CA THR A 155 -15.09 -8.87 -11.88
C THR A 155 -15.55 -9.80 -13.01
N PRO A 156 -16.85 -10.19 -13.06
CA PRO A 156 -17.37 -11.02 -14.13
C PRO A 156 -17.30 -10.34 -15.51
N ARG A 157 -17.02 -11.12 -16.56
CA ARG A 157 -16.85 -10.63 -17.94
C ARG A 157 -18.06 -9.89 -18.52
N TYR A 158 -19.27 -10.13 -18.00
CA TYR A 158 -20.48 -9.45 -18.47
C TYR A 158 -20.56 -7.99 -18.03
N ILE A 159 -19.79 -7.57 -17.01
CA ILE A 159 -19.73 -6.18 -16.55
C ILE A 159 -18.68 -5.40 -17.35
N TYR A 160 -18.81 -5.44 -18.68
CA TYR A 160 -17.83 -4.85 -19.59
C TYR A 160 -17.68 -3.33 -19.40
N TYR A 161 -18.77 -2.64 -19.07
CA TYR A 161 -18.73 -1.20 -18.79
C TYR A 161 -17.79 -0.84 -17.65
N LEU A 162 -17.74 -1.66 -16.58
CA LEU A 162 -16.83 -1.41 -15.47
C LEU A 162 -15.38 -1.60 -15.89
N HIS A 163 -15.09 -2.61 -16.71
CA HIS A 163 -13.75 -2.88 -17.23
C HIS A 163 -13.30 -1.75 -18.18
N THR A 164 -14.17 -1.32 -19.09
CA THR A 164 -13.87 -0.18 -19.96
C THR A 164 -13.60 1.07 -19.13
N LEU A 165 -14.45 1.35 -18.13
CA LEU A 165 -14.27 2.48 -17.24
C LEU A 165 -12.94 2.42 -16.47
N SER A 166 -12.56 1.26 -15.92
CA SER A 166 -11.32 1.11 -15.16
C SER A 166 -10.09 1.33 -16.05
N TRP A 167 -10.12 0.82 -17.29
CA TRP A 167 -9.04 1.05 -18.25
C TRP A 167 -8.93 2.50 -18.71
N MET A 168 -10.07 3.16 -18.95
CA MET A 168 -10.09 4.59 -19.28
C MET A 168 -9.55 5.43 -18.11
N MET A 169 -9.98 5.15 -16.88
CA MET A 169 -9.46 5.82 -15.67
C MET A 169 -7.97 5.61 -15.49
N ASN A 170 -7.46 4.40 -15.75
CA ASN A 170 -6.02 4.13 -15.68
C ASN A 170 -5.24 4.96 -16.71
N MET A 171 -5.71 5.02 -17.96
CA MET A 171 -5.08 5.82 -19.02
C MET A 171 -5.13 7.31 -18.72
N PHE A 172 -6.28 7.84 -18.30
CA PHE A 172 -6.41 9.25 -17.93
C PHE A 172 -5.58 9.59 -16.69
N GLY A 173 -5.56 8.73 -15.67
CA GLY A 173 -4.72 8.92 -14.49
C GLY A 173 -3.25 8.99 -14.84
N ILE A 174 -2.75 8.07 -15.68
CA ILE A 174 -1.38 8.10 -16.21
C ILE A 174 -1.11 9.39 -16.98
N PHE A 175 -2.02 9.81 -17.85
CA PHE A 175 -1.89 11.07 -18.58
C PHE A 175 -1.82 12.29 -17.65
N PHE A 176 -2.68 12.35 -16.63
CA PHE A 176 -2.70 13.44 -15.66
C PHE A 176 -1.42 13.50 -14.80
N ILE A 177 -0.83 12.35 -14.46
CA ILE A 177 0.48 12.29 -13.79
C ILE A 177 1.56 12.98 -14.64
N LEU A 178 1.60 12.65 -15.93
CA LEU A 178 2.59 13.22 -16.84
C LEU A 178 2.33 14.71 -17.11
N ALA A 179 1.07 15.10 -17.33
CA ALA A 179 0.67 16.49 -17.56
C ALA A 179 0.93 17.41 -16.36
N ALA A 180 0.95 16.86 -15.14
CA ALA A 180 1.33 17.60 -13.94
C ALA A 180 2.85 17.80 -13.80
N HIS A 181 3.68 17.17 -14.65
CA HIS A 181 5.15 17.24 -14.58
C HIS A 181 5.71 16.80 -13.21
N GLU A 182 5.00 15.89 -12.53
CA GLU A 182 5.37 15.40 -11.19
C GLU A 182 6.29 14.18 -11.26
N HIS A 183 6.29 13.44 -12.38
CA HIS A 183 7.14 12.28 -12.62
C HIS A 183 7.72 12.33 -14.04
N TYR A 184 8.90 11.74 -14.24
CA TYR A 184 9.42 11.52 -15.59
C TYR A 184 8.60 10.44 -16.32
N SER A 185 8.53 10.54 -17.64
CA SER A 185 7.84 9.57 -18.49
C SER A 185 8.41 8.16 -18.34
N ILE A 186 9.72 8.05 -18.13
CA ILE A 186 10.38 6.76 -17.87
C ILE A 186 9.92 6.12 -16.55
N ASP A 187 9.67 6.91 -15.51
CA ASP A 187 9.24 6.40 -14.21
C ASP A 187 7.83 5.81 -14.29
N VAL A 188 6.97 6.45 -15.07
CA VAL A 188 5.61 6.00 -15.36
C VAL A 188 5.64 4.74 -16.22
N PHE A 189 6.47 4.71 -17.28
CA PHE A 189 6.61 3.53 -18.13
C PHE A 189 7.12 2.30 -17.37
N VAL A 190 8.19 2.46 -16.57
CA VAL A 190 8.76 1.37 -15.77
C VAL A 190 7.77 0.91 -14.70
N ALA A 191 7.06 1.83 -14.04
CA ALA A 191 6.02 1.50 -13.07
C ALA A 191 4.90 0.67 -13.69
N PHE A 192 4.38 1.08 -14.85
CA PHE A 192 3.37 0.33 -15.58
C PHE A 192 3.89 -1.06 -16.00
N TYR A 193 5.10 -1.14 -16.53
CA TYR A 193 5.71 -2.40 -16.98
C TYR A 193 5.90 -3.40 -15.84
N ILE A 194 6.55 -2.99 -14.75
CA ILE A 194 6.82 -3.86 -13.60
C ILE A 194 5.52 -4.33 -12.96
N THR A 195 4.55 -3.43 -12.77
CA THR A 195 3.24 -3.77 -12.20
C THR A 195 2.51 -4.79 -13.06
N SER A 196 2.47 -4.57 -14.38
CA SER A 196 1.85 -5.50 -15.34
C SER A 196 2.51 -6.87 -15.35
N ARG A 197 3.84 -6.93 -15.35
CA ARG A 197 4.59 -8.19 -15.36
C ARG A 197 4.43 -8.95 -14.06
N LEU A 198 4.53 -8.27 -12.91
CA LEU A 198 4.33 -8.91 -11.61
C LEU A 198 2.91 -9.43 -11.46
N PHE A 199 1.91 -8.66 -11.89
CA PHE A 199 0.52 -9.11 -11.87
C PHE A 199 0.32 -10.36 -12.72
N LEU A 200 0.80 -10.35 -13.97
CA LEU A 200 0.70 -11.49 -14.89
C LEU A 200 1.43 -12.72 -14.36
N TYR A 201 2.67 -12.57 -13.89
CA TYR A 201 3.44 -13.68 -13.36
C TYR A 201 2.80 -14.27 -12.12
N TYR A 202 2.29 -13.43 -11.22
CA TYR A 202 1.59 -13.89 -10.02
C TYR A 202 0.34 -14.72 -10.35
N HIS A 203 -0.53 -14.23 -11.25
CA HIS A 203 -1.76 -14.95 -11.61
C HIS A 203 -1.48 -16.17 -12.47
N THR A 204 -0.47 -16.13 -13.35
CA THR A 204 -0.03 -17.31 -14.10
C THR A 204 0.44 -18.41 -13.15
N LEU A 205 1.18 -18.03 -12.10
CA LEU A 205 1.71 -18.94 -11.08
C LEU A 205 0.59 -19.50 -10.19
N ALA A 206 -0.33 -18.64 -9.72
CA ALA A 206 -1.48 -19.04 -8.92
C ALA A 206 -2.44 -19.98 -9.67
N ASN A 207 -2.65 -19.74 -10.97
CA ASN A 207 -3.58 -20.53 -11.78
C ASN A 207 -3.01 -21.89 -12.21
N ASN A 208 -1.67 -22.05 -12.26
CA ASN A 208 -0.98 -23.27 -12.71
C ASN A 208 -0.27 -24.03 -11.56
N GLN A 209 -0.89 -24.06 -10.39
CA GLN A 209 -0.29 -24.59 -9.15
C GLN A 209 0.07 -26.09 -9.22
N ALA A 210 -0.64 -26.87 -10.04
CA ALA A 210 -0.37 -28.30 -10.24
C ALA A 210 1.04 -28.58 -10.82
N LEU A 211 1.58 -27.65 -11.62
CA LEU A 211 2.95 -27.76 -12.15
C LEU A 211 4.00 -27.39 -11.10
N MET A 212 3.67 -26.54 -10.13
CA MET A 212 4.58 -26.07 -9.09
C MET A 212 4.71 -27.00 -7.89
N GLN A 213 3.68 -27.80 -7.60
CA GLN A 213 3.71 -28.79 -6.52
C GLN A 213 4.89 -29.76 -6.67
N ARG A 214 5.31 -30.07 -7.91
CA ARG A 214 6.50 -30.89 -8.20
C ARG A 214 7.82 -30.20 -7.82
N ASP A 215 7.88 -28.87 -7.86
CA ASP A 215 9.06 -28.03 -7.59
C ASP A 215 8.81 -27.07 -6.40
N SER A 216 8.19 -27.58 -5.34
CA SER A 216 7.78 -26.79 -4.17
C SER A 216 8.98 -26.11 -3.49
N THR A 217 10.13 -26.78 -3.41
CA THR A 217 11.37 -26.23 -2.84
C THR A 217 11.89 -25.03 -3.61
N ARG A 218 11.91 -25.10 -4.94
CA ARG A 218 12.40 -24.00 -5.79
C ARG A 218 11.46 -22.79 -5.70
N THR A 219 10.15 -23.03 -5.74
CA THR A 219 9.15 -21.97 -5.57
C THR A 219 9.32 -21.23 -4.25
N ARG A 220 9.53 -21.96 -3.15
CA ARG A 220 9.68 -21.37 -1.82
C ARG A 220 10.94 -20.52 -1.67
N VAL A 221 12.01 -20.85 -2.39
CA VAL A 221 13.27 -20.09 -2.38
C VAL A 221 13.16 -18.82 -3.22
N TRP A 222 12.60 -18.90 -4.43
CA TRP A 222 12.52 -17.77 -5.35
C TRP A 222 11.36 -16.81 -5.03
N PHE A 223 10.25 -17.34 -4.50
CA PHE A 223 9.03 -16.57 -4.19
C PHE A 223 8.47 -16.94 -2.80
N PRO A 224 9.19 -16.59 -1.71
CA PRO A 224 8.79 -16.95 -0.35
C PRO A 224 7.44 -16.34 0.06
N LEU A 225 7.21 -15.07 -0.29
CA LEU A 225 5.94 -14.35 -0.04
C LEU A 225 4.77 -15.02 -0.77
N PHE A 226 4.96 -15.36 -2.04
CA PHE A 226 3.95 -16.07 -2.84
C PHE A 226 3.59 -17.42 -2.19
N SER A 227 4.60 -18.21 -1.86
CA SER A 227 4.40 -19.54 -1.25
C SER A 227 3.67 -19.47 0.09
N TYR A 228 3.83 -18.37 0.86
CA TYR A 228 3.12 -18.18 2.13
C TYR A 228 1.66 -17.78 1.92
N PHE A 229 1.39 -16.80 1.05
CA PHE A 229 0.03 -16.27 0.85
C PHE A 229 -0.88 -17.21 0.04
N GLU A 230 -0.33 -18.02 -0.87
CA GLU A 230 -1.09 -18.96 -1.71
C GLU A 230 -1.07 -20.41 -1.19
N ALA A 231 -0.51 -20.67 0.00
CA ALA A 231 -0.42 -22.04 0.55
C ALA A 231 -1.78 -22.75 0.72
N SER A 232 -2.85 -21.97 0.91
CA SER A 232 -4.20 -22.47 1.25
C SER A 232 -5.23 -22.29 0.12
N VAL A 233 -4.79 -21.92 -1.08
CA VAL A 233 -5.68 -21.67 -2.23
C VAL A 233 -5.37 -22.73 -3.27
N GLU A 234 -6.42 -23.32 -3.86
CA GLU A 234 -6.29 -24.30 -4.92
C GLU A 234 -6.78 -23.70 -6.25
N GLY A 235 -5.82 -23.25 -7.07
CA GLY A 235 -6.09 -22.82 -8.44
C GLY A 235 -6.84 -21.49 -8.61
N ILE A 236 -7.68 -21.44 -9.65
CA ILE A 236 -8.39 -20.23 -10.09
C ILE A 236 -9.53 -19.92 -9.12
N VAL A 237 -9.57 -18.68 -8.62
CA VAL A 237 -10.66 -18.21 -7.76
C VAL A 237 -11.89 -17.90 -8.62
N PRO A 238 -13.05 -18.50 -8.38
CA PRO A 238 -14.25 -18.19 -9.14
C PRO A 238 -14.80 -16.82 -8.74
N ASN A 239 -15.31 -16.07 -9.73
CA ASN A 239 -15.92 -14.75 -9.54
C ASN A 239 -17.37 -14.90 -9.03
N GLU A 240 -17.50 -15.37 -7.79
CA GLU A 240 -18.77 -15.52 -7.08
C GLU A 240 -19.01 -14.35 -6.11
N TYR A 241 -20.22 -13.80 -6.15
CA TYR A 241 -20.62 -12.62 -5.39
C TYR A 241 -21.74 -12.96 -4.41
N ASP A 242 -21.60 -12.48 -3.18
CA ASP A 242 -22.61 -12.59 -2.14
C ASP A 242 -23.67 -11.49 -2.31
N THR A 243 -24.91 -11.80 -1.94
CA THR A 243 -25.99 -10.80 -1.94
C THR A 243 -25.78 -9.77 -0.83
N PRO A 244 -26.28 -8.52 -0.97
CA PRO A 244 -26.11 -7.49 0.07
C PRO A 244 -26.63 -7.91 1.46
N ALA A 245 -27.70 -8.71 1.51
CA ALA A 245 -28.25 -9.23 2.76
C ALA A 245 -27.29 -10.23 3.44
N GLU A 246 -26.65 -11.09 2.66
CA GLU A 246 -25.69 -12.08 3.16
C GLU A 246 -24.42 -11.41 3.67
N VAL A 247 -23.90 -10.42 2.93
CA VAL A 247 -22.75 -9.61 3.37
C VAL A 247 -23.04 -8.93 4.70
N THR A 248 -24.22 -8.31 4.83
CA THR A 248 -24.63 -7.63 6.07
C THR A 248 -24.73 -8.62 7.24
N ARG A 249 -25.29 -9.81 7.01
CA ARG A 249 -25.41 -10.87 8.01
C ARG A 249 -24.02 -11.37 8.46
N GLN A 250 -23.13 -11.66 7.52
CA GLN A 250 -21.77 -12.10 7.82
C GLN A 250 -20.98 -11.04 8.57
N PHE A 251 -21.09 -9.77 8.18
CA PHE A 251 -20.42 -8.66 8.85
C PHE A 251 -20.93 -8.48 10.29
N CYS A 252 -22.24 -8.52 10.50
CA CYS A 252 -22.82 -8.51 11.85
C CYS A 252 -22.35 -9.69 12.71
N GLY A 253 -22.27 -10.88 12.13
CA GLY A 253 -21.72 -12.07 12.78
C GLY A 253 -20.27 -11.88 13.22
N PHE A 254 -19.42 -11.42 12.31
CA PHE A 254 -18.01 -11.14 12.59
C PHE A 254 -17.81 -10.06 13.68
N VAL A 255 -18.56 -8.96 13.62
CA VAL A 255 -18.50 -7.91 14.66
C VAL A 255 -18.93 -8.46 16.02
N LYS A 256 -19.96 -9.31 16.05
CA LYS A 256 -20.41 -9.95 17.28
C LYS A 256 -19.34 -10.88 17.86
N GLU A 257 -18.70 -11.70 17.04
CA GLU A 257 -17.58 -12.56 17.46
C GLU A 257 -16.40 -11.72 17.97
N LEU A 258 -16.02 -10.66 17.26
CA LEU A 258 -14.90 -9.80 17.64
C LEU A 258 -15.16 -9.07 18.97
N LEU A 259 -16.40 -8.66 19.23
CA LEU A 259 -16.81 -8.08 20.50
C LEU A 259 -16.81 -9.11 21.64
N VAL A 260 -17.27 -10.34 21.37
CA VAL A 260 -17.27 -11.43 22.34
C VAL A 260 -15.83 -11.84 22.69
N ASP A 261 -14.96 -11.99 21.69
CA ASP A 261 -13.55 -12.31 21.89
C ASP A 261 -12.79 -11.18 22.59
N GLY A 262 -13.09 -9.92 22.22
CA GLY A 262 -12.56 -8.74 22.91
C GLY A 262 -12.97 -8.70 24.38
N PHE A 263 -14.23 -9.00 24.68
CA PHE A 263 -14.75 -9.06 26.05
C PHE A 263 -14.14 -10.23 26.84
N ASN A 264 -14.04 -11.41 26.24
CA ASN A 264 -13.39 -12.58 26.85
C ASN A 264 -11.90 -12.35 27.11
N SER A 265 -11.21 -11.67 26.19
CA SER A 265 -9.81 -11.30 26.36
C SER A 265 -9.64 -10.29 27.51
N LEU A 266 -10.49 -9.27 27.59
CA LEU A 266 -10.49 -8.31 28.70
C LEU A 266 -10.83 -8.97 30.05
N ALA A 267 -11.80 -9.87 30.08
CA ALA A 267 -12.15 -10.64 31.27
C ALA A 267 -10.97 -11.51 31.73
N SER A 268 -10.26 -12.17 30.80
CA SER A 268 -9.08 -12.97 31.11
C SER A 268 -7.92 -12.13 31.69
N ILE A 269 -7.78 -10.88 31.24
CA ILE A 269 -6.77 -9.94 31.74
C ILE A 269 -7.14 -9.47 33.16
N PHE A 270 -8.41 -9.14 33.40
CA PHE A 270 -8.89 -8.77 34.74
C PHE A 270 -8.73 -9.90 35.74
N GLN A 271 -9.08 -11.13 35.36
CA GLN A 271 -8.94 -12.30 36.23
C GLN A 271 -7.48 -12.67 36.51
N ARG A 272 -6.57 -12.43 35.54
CA ARG A 272 -5.11 -12.47 35.79
C ARG A 272 -4.64 -11.40 36.77
N HIS A 273 -5.22 -10.20 36.71
CA HIS A 273 -4.84 -9.10 37.60
C HIS A 273 -5.31 -9.36 39.05
N GLU A 274 -6.52 -9.90 39.24
CA GLU A 274 -7.03 -10.29 40.55
C GLU A 274 -6.27 -11.46 41.17
N THR A 275 -5.91 -12.46 40.37
CA THR A 275 -5.11 -13.61 40.85
C THR A 275 -3.69 -13.20 41.24
N VAL A 276 -3.04 -12.31 40.49
CA VAL A 276 -1.72 -11.75 40.87
C VAL A 276 -1.81 -10.91 42.14
N ALA A 277 -2.86 -10.09 42.28
CA ALA A 277 -3.09 -9.31 43.50
C ALA A 277 -3.34 -10.20 44.73
N ALA A 278 -4.11 -11.29 44.58
CA ALA A 278 -4.38 -12.26 45.65
C ALA A 278 -3.13 -13.07 46.06
N VAL A 279 -2.24 -13.40 45.12
CA VAL A 279 -0.96 -14.05 45.41
C VAL A 279 -0.02 -13.11 46.18
N GLN A 280 0.04 -11.82 45.81
CA GLN A 280 0.84 -10.82 46.52
C GLN A 280 0.32 -10.53 47.93
N SER A 281 -1.01 -10.49 48.13
CA SER A 281 -1.59 -10.32 49.48
C SER A 281 -1.32 -11.51 50.39
N ASN A 282 -1.37 -12.74 49.85
CA ASN A 282 -1.08 -13.95 50.62
C ASN A 282 0.41 -14.08 50.96
N ALA A 283 1.31 -13.66 50.06
CA ALA A 283 2.75 -13.57 50.35
C ALA A 283 3.05 -12.54 51.45
N ALA A 284 2.39 -11.37 51.43
CA ALA A 284 2.55 -10.35 52.47
C ALA A 284 1.97 -10.78 53.84
N ALA A 285 0.87 -11.55 53.85
CA ALA A 285 0.29 -12.11 55.07
C ALA A 285 1.17 -13.21 55.69
N SER A 286 1.83 -14.03 54.87
CA SER A 286 2.75 -15.07 55.36
C SER A 286 4.01 -14.49 55.99
N SER A 287 4.52 -13.34 55.51
CA SER A 287 5.70 -12.67 56.06
C SER A 287 5.45 -12.01 57.43
N LYS A 288 4.19 -11.77 57.82
CA LYS A 288 3.83 -11.20 59.13
C LYS A 288 3.62 -12.23 60.24
N LYS A 289 3.54 -13.53 59.91
CA LYS A 289 3.38 -14.62 60.90
C LYS A 289 4.69 -15.25 61.36
N THR A 290 5.82 -14.87 60.77
CA THR A 290 7.17 -15.35 61.08
C THR A 290 8.05 -14.31 61.78
N SER A 291 7.44 -13.25 62.32
CA SER A 291 8.07 -12.27 63.21
C SER A 291 7.47 -12.33 64.62
#